data_AF-A0A7C2L750-F1
#
_entry.id   AF-A0A7C2L750-F1
#
_cell.length_a   1.000
_cell.length_b   1.000
_cell.length_c   1.000
_cell.angle_alpha   90.00
_cell.angle_beta   90.00
_cell.angle_gamma   90.00
#
_symmetry.space_group_name_H-M   'P 1'
#
loop_
_entity.id
_entity.type
_entity.pdbx_description
1 polymer ?
#
loop_
_entity_poly.entity_id
_entity_poly.type
_entity_poly.pdbx_seq_one_letter_code
_entity_poly.pdbx_strand_id
1 'polypeptide(L)'
;MKEKLALGASLAAAITASLCCLWPLVAVLLGLGSFGAATVFEAWRPYLLGVTVTLLVVAFYLTYRKQEVACADGACTVPEGSRRHKLVLWIATVVIVAFAAFPYYSARLWVAFHASEHSASGAQAVAERLARVRMALSGMTCDRCAASVEAAFKEIPGVRSAMVSYEKGEAAVQYDPARVKTDQLVEAVRKAGFNVETVTATILIEGMTCAGCAESVRQVLAQREGVKSVEVSFEKKRAVATFDPAKVTLEQLVEAITRAGFEAK
;
A
#
# COMPACT_ATOMS: atom_id res chain seq x y z
N MET A 1 37.78 -13.84 -39.64
CA MET A 1 37.28 -12.60 -38.98
C MET A 1 35.84 -12.70 -38.45
N LYS A 2 34.92 -13.45 -39.08
CA LYS A 2 33.50 -13.51 -38.65
C LYS A 2 33.25 -14.20 -37.28
N GLU A 3 34.07 -15.18 -36.87
CA GLU A 3 33.94 -15.82 -35.55
C GLU A 3 34.19 -14.87 -34.37
N LYS A 4 35.17 -13.96 -34.50
CA LYS A 4 35.47 -12.99 -33.43
C LYS A 4 34.33 -11.97 -33.23
N LEU A 5 33.55 -11.70 -34.27
CA LEU A 5 32.36 -10.84 -34.23
C LEU A 5 31.16 -11.54 -33.58
N ALA A 6 30.98 -12.84 -33.81
CA ALA A 6 29.92 -13.62 -33.18
C ALA A 6 30.17 -13.83 -31.67
N LEU A 7 31.43 -14.03 -31.25
CA LEU A 7 31.83 -14.08 -29.84
C LEU A 7 31.67 -12.73 -29.13
N GLY A 8 31.93 -11.61 -29.82
CA GLY A 8 31.72 -10.27 -29.26
C GLY A 8 30.25 -9.96 -28.99
N ALA A 9 29.34 -10.40 -29.88
CA ALA A 9 27.91 -10.15 -29.74
C ALA A 9 27.27 -10.94 -28.58
N SER A 10 27.70 -12.18 -28.32
CA SER A 10 27.20 -12.97 -27.20
C SER A 10 27.71 -12.45 -25.84
N LEU A 11 28.97 -12.01 -25.78
CA LEU A 11 29.54 -11.35 -24.60
C LEU A 11 28.82 -10.03 -24.29
N ALA A 12 28.54 -9.21 -25.31
CA ALA A 12 27.79 -7.97 -25.12
C ALA A 12 26.37 -8.21 -24.59
N ALA A 13 25.64 -9.19 -25.16
CA ALA A 13 24.29 -9.54 -24.69
C ALA A 13 24.27 -10.06 -23.24
N ALA A 14 25.27 -10.85 -22.84
CA ALA A 14 25.40 -11.33 -21.47
C ALA A 14 25.68 -10.20 -20.47
N ILE A 15 26.52 -9.23 -20.85
CA ILE A 15 26.86 -8.06 -20.03
C ILE A 15 25.64 -7.15 -19.89
N THR A 16 24.89 -6.89 -20.97
CA THR A 16 23.65 -6.09 -20.93
C THR A 16 22.56 -6.75 -20.08
N ALA A 17 22.42 -8.08 -20.14
CA ALA A 17 21.48 -8.81 -19.29
C ALA A 17 21.87 -8.76 -17.80
N SER A 18 23.16 -8.88 -17.48
CA SER A 18 23.67 -8.73 -16.10
C SER A 18 23.48 -7.31 -15.57
N LEU A 19 23.65 -6.28 -16.41
CA LEU A 19 23.43 -4.88 -16.04
C LEU A 19 21.98 -4.64 -15.60
N CYS A 20 20.98 -5.23 -16.26
CA CYS A 20 19.57 -5.09 -15.84
C CYS A 20 19.25 -5.69 -14.45
N CYS A 21 20.03 -6.67 -13.97
CA CYS A 21 19.83 -7.29 -12.65
C CYS A 21 20.76 -6.73 -11.55
N LEU A 22 21.95 -6.24 -11.93
CA LEU A 22 22.90 -5.62 -11.00
C LEU A 22 22.60 -4.13 -10.78
N TRP A 23 21.95 -3.46 -11.73
CA TRP A 23 21.64 -2.03 -11.60
C TRP A 23 20.76 -1.68 -10.38
N PRO A 24 19.71 -2.45 -10.02
CA PRO A 24 18.96 -2.19 -8.80
C PRO A 24 19.86 -2.30 -7.56
N LEU A 25 20.77 -3.27 -7.54
CA LEU A 25 21.73 -3.48 -6.46
C LEU A 25 22.75 -2.33 -6.37
N VAL A 26 23.24 -1.85 -7.52
CA VAL A 26 24.16 -0.71 -7.63
C VAL A 26 23.47 0.61 -7.27
N ALA A 27 22.21 0.81 -7.65
CA ALA A 27 21.42 1.99 -7.28
C ALA A 27 21.19 2.06 -5.76
N VAL A 28 20.94 0.91 -5.13
CA VAL A 28 20.88 0.78 -3.66
C VAL A 28 22.25 1.08 -3.03
N LEU A 29 23.35 0.56 -3.60
CA LEU A 29 24.71 0.82 -3.11
C LEU A 29 25.14 2.28 -3.28
N LEU A 30 24.67 2.97 -4.33
CA LEU A 30 24.90 4.40 -4.57
C LEU A 30 23.93 5.30 -3.77
N GLY A 31 23.04 4.73 -2.96
CA GLY A 31 22.15 5.48 -2.07
C GLY A 31 21.00 6.22 -2.80
N LEU A 32 20.74 5.89 -4.07
CA LEU A 32 19.60 6.43 -4.81
C LEU A 32 18.35 5.65 -4.40
N GLY A 33 17.48 6.26 -3.59
CA GLY A 33 16.27 5.63 -3.07
C GLY A 33 15.42 4.97 -4.16
N SER A 34 14.96 3.73 -3.89
CA SER A 34 14.27 2.84 -4.83
C SER A 34 13.07 3.46 -5.57
N PHE A 35 12.40 4.45 -4.96
CA PHE A 35 11.20 5.08 -5.53
C PHE A 35 11.46 6.11 -6.64
N GLY A 36 12.65 6.72 -6.71
CA GLY A 36 12.98 7.69 -7.77
C GLY A 36 13.43 7.04 -9.08
N ALA A 37 13.96 5.82 -9.01
CA ALA A 37 14.50 5.12 -10.16
C ALA A 37 13.40 4.41 -10.98
N ALA A 38 12.34 3.92 -10.34
CA ALA A 38 11.33 3.08 -11.00
C ALA A 38 10.59 3.79 -12.16
N THR A 39 10.27 5.08 -12.01
CA THR A 39 9.54 5.86 -13.02
C THR A 39 10.39 6.21 -14.24
N VAL A 40 11.68 6.47 -14.05
CA VAL A 40 12.63 6.71 -15.15
C VAL A 40 12.93 5.41 -15.91
N PHE A 41 12.98 4.28 -15.20
CA PHE A 41 13.17 2.95 -15.81
C PHE A 41 11.95 2.48 -16.61
N GLU A 42 10.72 2.83 -16.22
CA GLU A 42 9.51 2.54 -17.01
C GLU A 42 9.49 3.28 -18.35
N ALA A 43 9.96 4.53 -18.39
CA ALA A 43 10.08 5.29 -19.63
C ALA A 43 11.14 4.74 -20.60
N TRP A 44 12.23 4.17 -20.08
CA TRP A 44 13.34 3.62 -20.88
C TRP A 44 13.14 2.16 -21.31
N ARG A 45 12.24 1.44 -20.66
CA ARG A 45 11.91 0.04 -20.95
C ARG A 45 11.56 -0.27 -22.43
N PRO A 46 10.73 0.52 -23.15
CA PRO A 46 10.44 0.22 -24.56
C PRO A 46 11.68 0.34 -25.46
N TYR A 47 12.60 1.25 -25.14
CA TYR A 47 13.84 1.42 -25.89
C TYR A 47 14.78 0.22 -25.68
N LEU A 48 14.91 -0.29 -24.46
CA LEU A 48 15.70 -1.49 -24.15
C LEU A 48 15.12 -2.74 -24.83
N LEU A 49 13.80 -2.91 -24.86
CA LEU A 49 13.15 -3.99 -25.60
C LEU A 49 13.34 -3.87 -27.11
N GLY A 50 13.34 -2.66 -27.66
CA GLY A 50 13.64 -2.43 -29.08
C GLY A 50 15.07 -2.86 -29.45
N VAL A 51 16.06 -2.56 -28.59
CA VAL A 51 17.45 -2.95 -28.82
C VAL A 51 17.63 -4.48 -28.77
N THR A 52 16.98 -5.18 -27.83
CA THR A 52 17.08 -6.65 -27.73
C THR A 52 16.42 -7.35 -28.92
N VAL A 53 15.26 -6.87 -29.38
CA VAL A 53 14.60 -7.38 -30.60
C VAL A 53 15.50 -7.17 -31.82
N THR A 54 16.12 -6.00 -31.95
CA THR A 54 17.03 -5.70 -33.07
C THR A 54 18.24 -6.63 -33.06
N LEU A 55 18.86 -6.86 -31.90
CA LEU A 55 19.99 -7.79 -31.77
C LEU A 55 19.59 -9.24 -32.09
N LEU A 56 18.41 -9.68 -31.68
CA LEU A 56 17.89 -11.02 -32.02
C LEU A 56 17.61 -11.17 -33.52
N VAL A 57 17.03 -10.16 -34.16
CA VAL A 57 16.81 -10.15 -35.62
C VAL A 57 18.14 -10.24 -36.36
N VAL A 58 19.15 -9.49 -35.95
CA VAL A 58 20.50 -9.56 -36.52
C VAL A 58 21.12 -10.95 -36.31
N ALA A 59 20.99 -11.53 -35.11
CA ALA A 59 21.48 -12.88 -34.82
C ALA A 59 20.78 -13.96 -35.67
N PHE A 60 19.45 -13.86 -35.81
CA PHE A 60 18.66 -14.77 -36.65
C PHE A 60 19.06 -14.63 -38.12
N TYR A 61 19.22 -13.39 -38.60
CA TYR A 61 19.67 -13.09 -39.96
C TYR A 61 21.06 -13.65 -40.25
N LEU A 62 22.02 -13.47 -39.34
CA LEU A 62 23.37 -14.03 -39.48
C LEU A 62 23.36 -15.56 -39.44
N THR A 63 22.47 -16.18 -38.65
CA THR A 63 22.36 -17.65 -38.54
C THR A 63 21.67 -18.29 -39.74
N TYR A 64 20.72 -17.60 -40.35
CA TYR A 64 19.99 -18.09 -41.53
C TYR A 64 20.59 -17.65 -42.87
N ARG A 65 21.53 -16.69 -42.87
CA ARG A 65 22.29 -16.36 -44.07
C ARG A 65 23.13 -17.57 -44.49
N LYS A 66 22.89 -18.07 -45.70
CA LYS A 66 23.62 -19.20 -46.28
C LYS A 66 25.12 -18.94 -46.18
N GLN A 67 25.81 -19.83 -45.49
CA GLN A 67 27.26 -19.85 -45.41
C GLN A 67 27.80 -20.31 -46.76
N GLU A 68 28.60 -19.47 -47.43
CA GLU A 68 29.24 -19.82 -48.69
C GLU A 68 30.19 -20.99 -48.45
N VAL A 69 29.89 -22.11 -49.10
CA VAL A 69 30.70 -23.32 -49.09
C VAL A 69 31.96 -23.05 -49.89
N ALA A 70 33.10 -22.90 -49.21
CA ALA A 70 34.40 -22.94 -49.86
C ALA A 70 34.76 -24.41 -50.07
N CYS A 71 34.52 -24.94 -51.28
CA CYS A 71 35.08 -26.23 -51.68
C CYS A 71 36.49 -25.97 -52.22
N ALA A 72 37.50 -26.45 -51.51
CA ALA A 72 38.84 -26.65 -52.02
C ALA A 72 39.09 -28.16 -52.17
N ASP A 73 39.64 -28.55 -53.31
CA ASP A 73 40.20 -29.88 -53.61
C ASP A 73 39.27 -31.07 -53.37
N GLY A 74 38.12 -31.09 -54.06
CA GLY A 74 37.34 -32.32 -54.30
C GLY A 74 36.61 -32.92 -53.10
N ALA A 75 36.76 -32.36 -51.89
CA ALA A 75 36.03 -32.80 -50.70
C ALA A 75 35.20 -31.63 -50.13
N CYS A 76 33.90 -31.59 -50.44
CA CYS A 76 32.99 -30.66 -49.79
C CYS A 76 32.56 -31.24 -48.43
N THR A 77 33.17 -30.77 -47.34
CA THR A 77 32.70 -31.07 -45.99
C THR A 77 31.66 -30.03 -45.58
N VAL A 78 30.42 -30.46 -45.37
CA VAL A 78 29.37 -29.60 -44.81
C VAL A 78 29.57 -29.62 -43.29
N PRO A 79 29.89 -28.49 -42.63
CA PRO A 79 29.95 -28.47 -41.19
C PRO A 79 28.55 -28.78 -40.63
N GLU A 80 28.40 -29.89 -39.91
CA GLU A 80 27.16 -30.34 -39.25
C GLU A 80 26.71 -29.43 -38.08
N GLY A 81 27.11 -28.15 -38.09
CA GLY A 81 26.87 -27.17 -37.04
C GLY A 81 25.60 -26.34 -37.20
N SER A 82 24.52 -26.85 -37.81
CA SER A 82 23.36 -26.00 -38.17
C SER A 82 22.10 -26.29 -37.34
N ARG A 83 21.85 -27.53 -36.93
CA ARG A 83 20.59 -27.89 -36.22
C ARG A 83 20.59 -27.47 -34.75
N ARG A 84 21.68 -27.71 -34.02
CA ARG A 84 21.77 -27.34 -32.59
C ARG A 84 21.76 -25.83 -32.38
N HIS A 85 22.49 -25.08 -33.21
CA HIS A 85 22.50 -23.62 -33.14
C HIS A 85 21.14 -23.00 -33.48
N LYS A 86 20.40 -23.56 -34.45
CA LYS A 86 19.02 -23.14 -34.75
C LYS A 86 18.07 -23.46 -33.60
N LEU A 87 18.20 -24.64 -32.96
CA LEU A 87 17.37 -25.03 -31.82
C LEU A 87 17.59 -24.12 -30.62
N VAL A 88 18.85 -23.83 -30.27
CA VAL A 88 19.21 -22.93 -29.16
C VAL A 88 18.67 -21.51 -29.41
N LEU A 89 18.76 -21.02 -30.66
CA LEU A 89 18.27 -19.68 -31.01
C LEU A 89 16.74 -19.58 -30.93
N TRP A 90 16.03 -20.64 -31.33
CA TRP A 90 14.57 -20.72 -31.16
C TRP A 90 14.15 -20.79 -29.68
N ILE A 91 14.84 -21.59 -28.86
CA ILE A 91 14.58 -21.65 -27.40
C ILE A 91 14.81 -20.29 -26.75
N ALA A 92 15.92 -19.62 -27.05
CA ALA A 92 16.22 -18.29 -26.53
C ALA A 92 15.16 -17.25 -26.94
N THR A 93 14.68 -17.31 -28.19
CA THR A 93 13.61 -16.42 -28.68
C THR A 93 12.30 -16.67 -27.94
N VAL A 94 11.91 -17.93 -27.73
CA VAL A 94 10.69 -18.28 -26.99
C VAL A 94 10.77 -17.82 -25.53
N VAL A 95 11.91 -18.01 -24.86
CA VAL A 95 12.12 -17.57 -23.47
C VAL A 95 12.07 -16.04 -23.34
N ILE A 96 12.71 -15.32 -24.26
CA ILE A 96 12.72 -13.84 -24.26
C ILE A 96 11.31 -13.29 -24.55
N VAL A 97 10.59 -13.86 -25.52
CA VAL A 97 9.21 -13.48 -25.82
C VAL A 97 8.29 -13.81 -24.65
N ALA A 98 8.47 -14.94 -23.97
CA ALA A 98 7.71 -15.29 -22.78
C ALA A 98 7.95 -14.31 -21.63
N PHE A 99 9.20 -13.92 -21.36
CA PHE A 99 9.53 -12.92 -20.34
C PHE A 99 9.08 -11.49 -20.69
N ALA A 100 9.10 -11.13 -21.98
CA ALA A 100 8.58 -9.83 -22.45
C ALA A 100 7.05 -9.79 -22.48
N ALA A 101 6.39 -10.93 -22.70
CA ALA A 101 4.95 -11.08 -22.60
C ALA A 101 4.48 -11.27 -21.16
N PHE A 102 5.35 -11.70 -20.24
CA PHE A 102 5.05 -11.84 -18.81
C PHE A 102 4.47 -10.56 -18.18
N PRO A 103 4.97 -9.33 -18.40
CA PRO A 103 4.31 -8.12 -17.92
C PRO A 103 2.93 -7.84 -18.56
N TYR A 104 2.69 -8.34 -19.77
CA TYR A 104 1.42 -8.16 -20.48
C TYR A 104 0.37 -9.22 -20.09
N TYR A 105 0.81 -10.44 -19.79
CA TYR A 105 -0.01 -11.52 -19.23
C TYR A 105 -0.24 -11.34 -17.74
N SER A 106 0.77 -10.86 -17.02
CA SER A 106 0.63 -10.44 -15.63
C SER A 106 -0.34 -9.28 -15.56
N ALA A 107 -0.36 -8.28 -16.46
CA ALA A 107 -1.41 -7.26 -16.41
C ALA A 107 -2.87 -7.82 -16.36
N ARG A 108 -3.13 -8.99 -16.94
CA ARG A 108 -4.45 -9.66 -16.83
C ARG A 108 -4.60 -10.59 -15.62
N LEU A 109 -3.55 -11.29 -15.20
CA LEU A 109 -3.56 -12.15 -13.99
C LEU A 109 -3.37 -11.37 -12.68
N TRP A 110 -2.74 -10.21 -12.76
CA TRP A 110 -2.49 -9.23 -11.69
C TRP A 110 -3.79 -8.53 -11.30
N VAL A 111 -4.75 -8.32 -12.21
CA VAL A 111 -6.11 -7.90 -11.84
C VAL A 111 -6.83 -8.96 -10.99
N ALA A 112 -6.61 -10.25 -11.27
CA ALA A 112 -7.20 -11.34 -10.48
C ALA A 112 -6.49 -11.56 -9.14
N PHE A 113 -5.16 -11.37 -9.08
CA PHE A 113 -4.38 -11.54 -7.84
C PHE A 113 -4.30 -10.27 -6.96
N HIS A 114 -4.39 -9.06 -7.53
CA HIS A 114 -4.37 -7.79 -6.77
C HIS A 114 -5.74 -7.36 -6.27
N ALA A 115 -6.81 -8.14 -6.53
CA ALA A 115 -8.06 -7.99 -5.80
C ALA A 115 -7.88 -8.20 -4.27
N SER A 116 -6.84 -8.94 -3.83
CA SER A 116 -6.51 -9.10 -2.41
C SER A 116 -5.50 -8.07 -1.86
N GLU A 117 -4.61 -7.49 -2.66
CA GLU A 117 -3.65 -6.46 -2.19
C GLU A 117 -4.09 -5.00 -2.44
N HIS A 118 -4.95 -4.72 -3.43
CA HIS A 118 -5.50 -3.36 -3.68
C HIS A 118 -6.63 -2.96 -2.73
N SER A 119 -7.10 -3.87 -1.87
CA SER A 119 -7.97 -3.48 -0.75
C SER A 119 -7.28 -2.58 0.27
N ALA A 120 -5.94 -2.49 0.29
CA ALA A 120 -5.24 -1.58 1.21
C ALA A 120 -5.28 -0.12 0.73
N SER A 121 -4.92 0.19 -0.52
CA SER A 121 -4.73 1.60 -0.94
C SER A 121 -6.04 2.39 -1.12
N GLY A 122 -7.12 1.76 -1.61
CA GLY A 122 -8.43 2.41 -1.72
C GLY A 122 -9.20 2.49 -0.39
N ALA A 123 -9.03 1.50 0.49
CA ALA A 123 -9.62 1.54 1.83
C ALA A 123 -8.82 2.44 2.78
N GLN A 124 -7.52 2.64 2.58
CA GLN A 124 -6.69 3.53 3.40
C GLN A 124 -7.12 4.99 3.26
N ALA A 125 -7.36 5.50 2.05
CA ALA A 125 -7.81 6.89 1.89
C ALA A 125 -9.21 7.16 2.50
N VAL A 126 -10.09 6.15 2.55
CA VAL A 126 -11.41 6.30 3.19
C VAL A 126 -11.34 5.99 4.69
N ALA A 127 -10.46 5.10 5.15
CA ALA A 127 -10.21 4.86 6.57
C ALA A 127 -9.47 6.03 7.25
N GLU A 128 -8.63 6.74 6.51
CA GLU A 128 -7.90 7.92 7.00
C GLU A 128 -8.82 9.13 7.22
N ARG A 129 -9.97 9.18 6.53
CA ARG A 129 -11.00 10.20 6.76
C ARG A 129 -12.03 9.83 7.83
N LEU A 130 -12.13 8.54 8.20
CA LEU A 130 -13.16 8.09 9.13
C LEU A 130 -12.61 8.02 10.55
N ALA A 131 -13.20 8.81 11.44
CA ALA A 131 -12.95 8.70 12.86
C ALA A 131 -13.64 7.45 13.42
N ARG A 132 -13.01 6.84 14.42
CA ARG A 132 -13.60 5.74 15.19
C ARG A 132 -13.79 6.17 16.63
N VAL A 133 -15.01 5.99 17.13
CA VAL A 133 -15.35 6.19 18.54
C VAL A 133 -15.89 4.90 19.13
N ARG A 134 -15.56 4.65 20.40
CA ARG A 134 -16.20 3.61 21.21
C ARG A 134 -16.95 4.25 22.34
N MET A 135 -18.13 3.73 22.67
CA MET A 135 -19.01 4.28 23.68
C MET A 135 -19.46 3.15 24.59
N ALA A 136 -19.25 3.28 25.89
CA ALA A 136 -19.84 2.36 26.88
C ALA A 136 -21.27 2.82 27.17
N LEU A 137 -22.21 1.90 27.01
CA LEU A 137 -23.64 2.16 27.13
C LEU A 137 -24.22 1.39 28.31
N SER A 138 -25.14 2.01 29.04
CA SER A 138 -25.89 1.36 30.11
C SER A 138 -27.36 1.16 29.76
N GLY A 139 -27.97 0.14 30.39
CA GLY A 139 -29.38 -0.22 30.21
C GLY A 139 -29.67 -1.20 29.07
N MET A 140 -28.66 -1.71 28.35
CA MET A 140 -28.85 -2.76 27.35
C MET A 140 -28.94 -4.13 28.02
N THR A 141 -30.09 -4.78 27.91
CA THR A 141 -30.36 -6.09 28.56
C THR A 141 -30.59 -7.23 27.55
N CYS A 142 -30.67 -6.94 26.25
CA CYS A 142 -30.88 -7.95 25.21
C CYS A 142 -30.32 -7.55 23.84
N ASP A 143 -30.19 -8.52 22.93
CA ASP A 143 -29.78 -8.32 21.53
C ASP A 143 -30.61 -7.25 20.80
N ARG A 144 -31.91 -7.21 21.10
CA ARG A 144 -32.83 -6.26 20.45
C ARG A 144 -32.55 -4.81 20.86
N CYS A 145 -32.04 -4.58 22.08
CA CYS A 145 -31.58 -3.27 22.52
C CYS A 145 -30.33 -2.82 21.76
N ALA A 146 -29.38 -3.73 21.48
CA ALA A 146 -28.22 -3.40 20.65
C ALA A 146 -28.64 -3.04 19.23
N ALA A 147 -29.58 -3.79 18.64
CA ALA A 147 -30.09 -3.55 17.30
C ALA A 147 -30.80 -2.19 17.16
N SER A 148 -31.54 -1.73 18.18
CA SER A 148 -32.20 -0.42 18.12
C SER A 148 -31.20 0.74 18.14
N VAL A 149 -30.12 0.63 18.92
CA VAL A 149 -29.03 1.61 18.94
C VAL A 149 -28.27 1.60 17.62
N GLU A 150 -27.97 0.42 17.05
CA GLU A 150 -27.36 0.33 15.72
C GLU A 150 -28.20 0.97 14.63
N ALA A 151 -29.52 0.76 14.68
CA ALA A 151 -30.46 1.39 13.74
C ALA A 151 -30.42 2.92 13.85
N ALA A 152 -30.43 3.46 15.08
CA ALA A 152 -30.33 4.89 15.32
C ALA A 152 -29.03 5.50 14.74
N PHE A 153 -27.90 4.79 14.85
CA PHE A 153 -26.65 5.26 14.23
C PHE A 153 -26.68 5.23 12.70
N LYS A 154 -27.35 4.25 12.09
CA LYS A 154 -27.45 4.12 10.63
C LYS A 154 -28.29 5.22 9.98
N GLU A 155 -29.21 5.83 10.73
CA GLU A 155 -30.02 6.97 10.25
C GLU A 155 -29.23 8.28 10.16
N ILE A 156 -28.08 8.39 10.82
CA ILE A 156 -27.29 9.62 10.86
C ILE A 156 -26.45 9.74 9.58
N PRO A 157 -26.66 10.78 8.75
CA PRO A 157 -25.87 10.97 7.54
C PRO A 157 -24.41 11.28 7.87
N GLY A 158 -23.51 10.35 7.54
CA GLY A 158 -22.07 10.46 7.83
C GLY A 158 -21.54 9.33 8.72
N VAL A 159 -22.41 8.49 9.29
CA VAL A 159 -22.00 7.21 9.88
C VAL A 159 -21.82 6.18 8.77
N ARG A 160 -20.66 5.51 8.73
CA ARG A 160 -20.36 4.48 7.73
C ARG A 160 -20.58 3.07 8.25
N SER A 161 -20.23 2.84 9.51
CA SER A 161 -20.49 1.57 10.18
C SER A 161 -20.71 1.78 11.67
N ALA A 162 -21.65 1.03 12.23
CA ALA A 162 -21.93 0.99 13.65
C ALA A 162 -22.12 -0.48 14.05
N MET A 163 -21.46 -0.88 15.12
CA MET A 163 -21.57 -2.21 15.71
C MET A 163 -21.80 -2.03 17.21
N VAL A 164 -22.79 -2.70 17.76
CA VAL A 164 -23.12 -2.63 19.19
C VAL A 164 -23.10 -4.04 19.77
N SER A 165 -22.41 -4.20 20.89
CA SER A 165 -22.32 -5.44 21.64
C SER A 165 -23.02 -5.27 22.98
N TYR A 166 -24.15 -5.95 23.16
CA TYR A 166 -24.86 -5.96 24.44
C TYR A 166 -24.06 -6.70 25.53
N GLU A 167 -23.32 -7.76 25.17
CA GLU A 167 -22.49 -8.53 26.12
C GLU A 167 -21.40 -7.67 26.77
N LYS A 168 -20.79 -6.79 25.99
CA LYS A 168 -19.75 -5.87 26.47
C LYS A 168 -20.29 -4.53 26.96
N GLY A 169 -21.56 -4.23 26.66
CA GLY A 169 -22.11 -2.89 26.88
C GLY A 169 -21.40 -1.83 26.05
N GLU A 170 -20.88 -2.17 24.87
CA GLU A 170 -20.04 -1.26 24.06
C GLU A 170 -20.62 -1.07 22.66
N ALA A 171 -20.61 0.18 22.19
CA ALA A 171 -20.88 0.55 20.81
C ALA A 171 -19.60 1.06 20.14
N ALA A 172 -19.30 0.56 18.95
CA ALA A 172 -18.19 1.02 18.11
C ALA A 172 -18.75 1.61 16.82
N VAL A 173 -18.46 2.89 16.58
CA VAL A 173 -18.98 3.65 15.43
C VAL A 173 -17.83 4.23 14.62
N GLN A 174 -17.90 4.07 13.30
CA GLN A 174 -17.04 4.75 12.33
C GLN A 174 -17.86 5.81 11.59
N TYR A 175 -17.41 7.05 11.67
CA TYR A 175 -18.13 8.20 11.14
C TYR A 175 -17.16 9.20 10.50
N ASP A 176 -17.70 10.07 9.64
CA ASP A 176 -16.96 11.20 9.07
C ASP A 176 -17.00 12.38 10.05
N PRO A 177 -15.87 12.74 10.70
CA PRO A 177 -15.80 13.83 11.67
C PRO A 177 -16.09 15.21 11.04
N ALA A 178 -16.02 15.34 9.71
CA ALA A 178 -16.40 16.57 9.02
C ALA A 178 -17.92 16.76 8.93
N ARG A 179 -18.72 15.69 9.12
CA ARG A 179 -20.18 15.72 8.98
C ARG A 179 -20.91 15.50 10.31
N VAL A 180 -20.38 14.61 11.15
CA VAL A 180 -21.01 14.18 12.39
C VAL A 180 -20.06 14.45 13.54
N LYS A 181 -20.58 15.04 14.61
CA LYS A 181 -19.86 15.25 15.86
C LYS A 181 -20.17 14.14 16.86
N THR A 182 -19.25 13.90 17.79
CA THR A 182 -19.43 12.88 18.84
C THR A 182 -20.70 13.13 19.67
N ASP A 183 -21.03 14.39 19.95
CA ASP A 183 -22.24 14.77 20.68
C ASP A 183 -23.54 14.35 19.97
N GLN A 184 -23.56 14.36 18.63
CA GLN A 184 -24.72 13.90 17.86
C GLN A 184 -24.93 12.39 18.00
N LEU A 185 -23.83 11.63 18.11
CA LEU A 185 -23.88 10.19 18.36
C LEU A 185 -24.39 9.90 19.77
N VAL A 186 -23.91 10.65 20.78
CA VAL A 186 -24.41 10.54 22.17
C VAL A 186 -25.92 10.84 22.23
N GLU A 187 -26.36 11.89 21.54
CA GLU A 187 -27.77 12.27 21.51
C GLU A 187 -28.63 11.21 20.80
N ALA A 188 -28.14 10.58 19.75
CA ALA A 188 -28.86 9.49 19.07
C ALA A 188 -29.08 8.28 19.99
N VAL A 189 -28.08 7.92 20.80
CA VAL A 189 -28.21 6.87 21.81
C VAL A 189 -29.27 7.26 22.86
N ARG A 190 -29.25 8.51 23.32
CA ARG A 190 -30.23 9.02 24.29
C ARG A 190 -31.66 8.99 23.75
N LYS A 191 -31.85 9.36 22.48
CA LYS A 191 -33.14 9.26 21.78
C LYS A 191 -33.61 7.82 21.61
N ALA A 192 -32.70 6.87 21.49
CA ALA A 192 -33.00 5.44 21.50
C ALA A 192 -33.36 4.90 22.89
N GLY A 193 -33.26 5.72 23.95
CA GLY A 193 -33.65 5.37 25.32
C GLY A 193 -32.53 4.79 26.18
N PHE A 194 -31.27 4.89 25.74
CA PHE A 194 -30.10 4.39 26.47
C PHE A 194 -29.20 5.54 26.92
N ASN A 195 -28.30 5.27 27.86
CA ASN A 195 -27.36 6.27 28.36
C ASN A 195 -25.91 5.91 28.01
N VAL A 196 -25.09 6.93 27.74
CA VAL A 196 -23.66 6.76 27.48
C VAL A 196 -22.89 7.07 28.76
N GLU A 197 -22.15 6.10 29.29
CA GLU A 197 -21.35 6.29 30.51
C GLU A 197 -19.95 6.82 30.23
N THR A 198 -19.32 6.33 29.15
CA THR A 198 -18.01 6.77 28.73
C THR A 198 -17.90 6.75 27.21
N VAL A 199 -17.07 7.64 26.71
CA VAL A 199 -16.68 7.72 25.31
C VAL A 199 -15.17 7.59 25.24
N THR A 200 -14.70 6.62 24.47
CA THR A 200 -13.30 6.46 24.11
C THR A 200 -13.10 6.94 22.67
N ALA A 201 -12.42 8.07 22.53
CA ALA A 201 -12.10 8.67 21.23
C ALA A 201 -10.60 8.58 20.95
N THR A 202 -10.25 8.41 19.67
CA THR A 202 -8.87 8.56 19.20
C THR A 202 -8.73 9.95 18.59
N ILE A 203 -7.83 10.74 19.13
CA ILE A 203 -7.49 12.10 18.70
C ILE A 203 -6.15 12.01 17.99
N LEU A 204 -6.07 12.49 16.75
CA LEU A 204 -4.81 12.61 16.03
C LEU A 204 -4.13 13.89 16.46
N ILE A 205 -2.84 13.82 16.76
CA ILE A 205 -2.07 14.97 17.28
C ILE A 205 -0.80 15.12 16.46
N GLU A 206 -0.66 16.28 15.82
CA GLU A 206 0.52 16.70 15.09
C GLU A 206 1.41 17.58 15.97
N GLY A 207 2.71 17.62 15.65
CA GLY A 207 3.70 18.41 16.41
C GLY A 207 4.31 17.73 17.63
N MET A 208 3.90 16.49 17.99
CA MET A 208 4.61 15.69 19.00
C MET A 208 5.92 15.15 18.44
N THR A 209 7.05 15.69 18.90
CA THR A 209 8.40 15.32 18.43
C THR A 209 9.21 14.52 19.44
N CYS A 210 8.75 14.42 20.70
CA CYS A 210 9.45 13.76 21.78
C CYS A 210 8.48 13.11 22.78
N ALA A 211 8.96 12.10 23.52
CA ALA A 211 8.22 11.48 24.62
C ALA A 211 7.75 12.51 25.68
N GLY A 212 8.53 13.57 25.94
CA GLY A 212 8.14 14.65 26.85
C GLY A 212 6.92 15.46 26.36
N CYS A 213 6.75 15.61 25.04
CA CYS A 213 5.56 16.24 24.47
C CYS A 213 4.32 15.36 24.69
N ALA A 214 4.46 14.04 24.52
CA ALA A 214 3.37 13.10 24.76
C ALA A 214 2.91 13.11 26.23
N GLU A 215 3.85 13.19 27.18
CA GLU A 215 3.51 13.26 28.61
C GLU A 215 2.83 14.59 28.96
N SER A 216 3.27 15.69 28.37
CA SER A 216 2.64 17.00 28.55
C SER A 216 1.18 16.98 28.10
N VAL A 217 0.90 16.42 26.92
CA VAL A 217 -0.47 16.23 26.39
C VAL A 217 -1.28 15.31 27.31
N ARG A 218 -0.70 14.19 27.76
CA ARG A 218 -1.34 13.25 28.69
C ARG A 218 -1.79 13.97 29.96
N GLN A 219 -0.93 14.80 30.54
CA GLN A 219 -1.21 15.54 31.77
C GLN A 219 -2.30 16.59 31.57
N VAL A 220 -2.27 17.35 30.47
CA VAL A 220 -3.31 18.35 30.12
C VAL A 220 -4.69 17.69 29.99
N LEU A 221 -4.76 16.52 29.36
CA LEU A 221 -6.01 15.78 29.21
C LEU A 221 -6.46 15.14 30.54
N ALA A 222 -5.55 14.54 31.30
CA ALA A 222 -5.87 13.88 32.57
C ALA A 222 -6.35 14.86 33.67
N GLN A 223 -5.96 16.14 33.60
CA GLN A 223 -6.43 17.17 34.53
C GLN A 223 -7.85 17.66 34.25
N ARG A 224 -8.43 17.33 33.09
CA ARG A 224 -9.80 17.75 32.77
C ARG A 224 -10.81 16.92 33.55
N GLU A 225 -11.75 17.63 34.17
CA GLU A 225 -12.82 16.98 34.91
C GLU A 225 -13.69 16.14 33.96
N GLY A 226 -13.92 14.88 34.33
CA GLY A 226 -14.65 13.92 33.49
C GLY A 226 -13.77 13.00 32.64
N VAL A 227 -12.45 13.22 32.55
CA VAL A 227 -11.54 12.27 31.91
C VAL A 227 -11.19 11.13 32.87
N LYS A 228 -11.40 9.89 32.44
CA LYS A 228 -11.14 8.67 33.24
C LYS A 228 -9.79 8.05 32.93
N SER A 229 -9.42 7.99 31.65
CA SER A 229 -8.12 7.45 31.22
C SER A 229 -7.64 8.15 29.96
N VAL A 230 -6.32 8.27 29.84
CA VAL A 230 -5.66 8.84 28.66
C VAL A 230 -4.46 7.97 28.35
N GLU A 231 -4.25 7.64 27.08
CA GLU A 231 -3.06 6.99 26.55
C GLU A 231 -2.57 7.80 25.37
N VAL A 232 -1.30 8.23 25.40
CA VAL A 232 -0.71 9.05 24.32
C VAL A 232 0.46 8.28 23.75
N SER A 233 0.53 8.19 22.41
CA SER A 233 1.68 7.63 21.70
C SER A 233 2.18 8.64 20.69
N PHE A 234 3.46 9.04 20.84
CA PHE A 234 4.10 9.94 19.89
C PHE A 234 4.48 9.21 18.60
N GLU A 235 4.80 7.91 18.67
CA GLU A 235 5.13 7.09 17.51
C GLU A 235 3.93 6.95 16.57
N LYS A 236 2.73 6.79 17.15
CA LYS A 236 1.47 6.68 16.42
C LYS A 236 0.79 8.04 16.19
N LYS A 237 1.38 9.14 16.67
CA LYS A 237 0.86 10.51 16.57
C LYS A 237 -0.62 10.63 16.99
N ARG A 238 -0.99 9.94 18.08
CA ARG A 238 -2.39 9.88 18.52
C ARG A 238 -2.52 9.76 20.03
N ALA A 239 -3.58 10.33 20.57
CA ALA A 239 -4.04 10.13 21.94
C ALA A 239 -5.37 9.37 21.93
N VAL A 240 -5.50 8.39 22.82
CA VAL A 240 -6.76 7.70 23.10
C VAL A 240 -7.22 8.17 24.46
N ALA A 241 -8.34 8.89 24.51
CA ALA A 241 -8.91 9.43 25.74
C ALA A 241 -10.27 8.79 26.00
N THR A 242 -10.48 8.32 27.22
CA THR A 242 -11.78 7.85 27.72
C THR A 242 -12.33 8.88 28.69
N PHE A 243 -13.50 9.43 28.39
CA PHE A 243 -14.10 10.52 29.14
C PHE A 243 -15.61 10.35 29.27
N ASP A 244 -16.20 11.06 30.22
CA ASP A 244 -17.64 11.14 30.43
C ASP A 244 -18.24 12.27 29.57
N PRO A 245 -19.07 11.95 28.55
CA PRO A 245 -19.64 12.95 27.66
C PRO A 245 -20.61 13.91 28.35
N ALA A 246 -21.08 13.61 29.58
CA ALA A 246 -21.92 14.50 30.36
C ALA A 246 -21.13 15.65 31.03
N LYS A 247 -19.81 15.48 31.17
CA LYS A 247 -18.93 16.45 31.85
C LYS A 247 -18.01 17.18 30.87
N VAL A 248 -17.49 16.48 29.87
CA VAL A 248 -16.53 17.02 28.91
C VAL A 248 -16.81 16.50 27.51
N THR A 249 -16.68 17.36 26.51
CA THR A 249 -16.87 17.03 25.09
C THR A 249 -15.54 16.80 24.39
N LEU A 250 -15.57 16.10 23.25
CA LEU A 250 -14.36 15.86 22.45
C LEU A 250 -13.72 17.19 22.01
N GLU A 251 -14.54 18.16 21.63
CA GLU A 251 -14.14 19.49 21.20
C GLU A 251 -13.37 20.23 22.30
N GLN A 252 -13.80 20.13 23.57
CA GLN A 252 -13.09 20.73 24.70
C GLN A 252 -11.72 20.07 24.94
N LEU A 253 -11.60 18.77 24.69
CA LEU A 253 -10.33 18.06 24.78
C LEU A 253 -9.37 18.48 23.65
N VAL A 254 -9.87 18.56 22.42
CA VAL A 254 -9.09 19.06 21.27
C VAL A 254 -8.63 20.49 21.53
N GLU A 255 -9.51 21.37 22.01
CA GLU A 255 -9.17 22.75 22.33
C GLU A 255 -8.11 22.83 23.44
N ALA A 256 -8.19 21.97 24.46
CA ALA A 256 -7.17 21.90 25.51
C ALA A 256 -5.79 21.54 24.95
N ILE A 257 -5.73 20.62 23.98
CA ILE A 257 -4.48 20.24 23.30
C ILE A 257 -3.96 21.40 22.43
N THR A 258 -4.85 22.09 21.72
CA THR A 258 -4.49 23.27 20.92
C THR A 258 -3.94 24.41 21.77
N ARG A 259 -4.53 24.68 22.94
CA ARG A 259 -4.01 25.66 23.90
C ARG A 259 -2.66 25.26 24.49
N ALA A 260 -2.34 23.96 24.52
CA ALA A 260 -1.02 23.47 24.93
C ALA A 260 0.03 23.59 23.81
N GLY A 261 -0.35 24.06 22.61
CA GLY A 261 0.56 24.32 21.49
C GLY A 261 0.68 23.18 20.48
N PHE A 262 -0.24 22.20 20.50
CA PHE A 262 -0.24 21.07 19.56
C PHE A 262 -1.48 21.10 18.65
N GLU A 263 -1.34 20.70 17.40
CA GLU A 263 -2.49 20.59 16.50
C GLU A 263 -3.19 19.24 16.72
N ALA A 264 -4.50 19.26 17.00
CA ALA A 264 -5.28 18.06 17.26
C ALA A 264 -6.55 18.01 16.40
N LYS A 265 -6.90 16.82 15.91
CA LYS A 265 -8.06 16.55 15.03
C LYS A 265 -8.75 15.23 15.39
#